data_AF-A0A958DEM2-F1
#
_entry.id   AF-A0A958DEM2-F1
#
_cell.length_a   1.000
_cell.length_b   1.000
_cell.length_c   1.000
_cell.angle_alpha   90.00
_cell.angle_beta   90.00
_cell.angle_gamma   90.00
#
_symmetry.space_group_name_H-M   'P 1'
#
loop_
_entity.id
_entity.type
_entity.pdbx_description
1 polymer ?
#
loop_
_entity_poly.entity_id
_entity_poly.type
_entity_poly.pdbx_seq_one_letter_code
_entity_poly.pdbx_strand_id
1 'polypeptide(L)'
;FRFYPDRRSIWNAFLGLQIYTVILFGLNWLLGSNYFYIMHKPPTASLLDYFGPWPWYLIVCEFLALLIFWLVYLPLHPLRSRPGVSADSS
;
A
#
# COMPACT_ATOMS: atom_id res chain seq x y z
N PHE A 1 16.43 4.76 -16.56
CA PHE A 1 15.70 4.93 -15.29
C PHE A 1 16.34 4.05 -14.23
N ARG A 2 17.15 4.65 -13.36
CA ARG A 2 17.83 3.96 -12.28
C ARG A 2 16.88 3.97 -11.08
N PHE A 3 16.03 2.95 -10.96
CA PHE A 3 15.18 2.72 -9.79
C PHE A 3 16.07 2.25 -8.64
N TYR A 4 16.74 3.18 -7.98
CA TYR A 4 17.25 2.88 -6.65
C TYR A 4 16.08 3.03 -5.68
N PRO A 5 15.78 2.02 -4.85
CA PRO A 5 14.95 2.22 -3.66
C PRO A 5 15.72 3.15 -2.72
N ASP A 6 15.70 4.44 -3.02
CA ASP A 6 16.24 5.45 -2.14
C ASP A 6 15.35 5.48 -0.89
N ARG A 7 15.98 5.54 0.30
CA ARG A 7 15.25 5.52 1.57
C ARG A 7 14.18 6.62 1.65
N ARG A 8 14.36 7.73 0.92
CA ARG A 8 13.34 8.78 0.78
C ARG A 8 12.07 8.31 0.09
N SER A 9 12.16 7.41 -0.89
CA SER A 9 10.98 6.89 -1.60
C SER A 9 10.09 6.06 -0.66
N ILE A 10 10.71 5.23 0.19
CA ILE A 10 10.02 4.45 1.21
C ILE A 10 9.32 5.39 2.21
N TRP A 11 10.02 6.45 2.64
CA TRP A 11 9.46 7.41 3.58
C TRP A 11 8.32 8.24 2.99
N ASN A 12 8.43 8.65 1.72
CA ASN A 12 7.38 9.34 1.01
C ASN A 12 6.14 8.46 0.82
N ALA A 13 6.31 7.17 0.52
CA ALA A 13 5.20 6.22 0.42
C ALA A 13 4.49 6.04 1.77
N PHE A 14 5.26 5.91 2.86
CA PHE A 14 4.71 5.82 4.22
C PHE A 14 3.94 7.10 4.60
N LEU A 15 4.51 8.28 4.35
CA LEU A 15 3.84 9.56 4.58
C LEU A 15 2.56 9.70 3.76
N GLY A 16 2.58 9.29 2.48
CA GLY A 16 1.40 9.29 1.63
C GLY A 16 0.28 8.39 2.17
N LEU A 17 0.64 7.21 2.69
CA LEU A 17 -0.31 6.27 3.29
C LEU A 17 -0.94 6.84 4.57
N GLN A 18 -0.12 7.48 5.42
CA GLN A 18 -0.62 8.13 6.63
C GLN A 18 -1.57 9.31 6.32
N ILE A 19 -1.22 10.14 5.35
CA ILE A 19 -2.09 11.24 4.91
C ILE A 19 -3.41 10.70 4.35
N TYR A 20 -3.34 9.65 3.52
CA TYR A 20 -4.54 9.00 2.96
C TYR A 20 -5.47 8.47 4.06
N THR A 21 -4.93 7.79 5.07
CA THR A 21 -5.67 7.28 6.22
C THR A 21 -6.35 8.41 7.01
N VAL A 22 -5.64 9.53 7.24
CA VAL A 22 -6.20 10.70 7.94
C VAL A 22 -7.35 11.33 7.14
N ILE A 23 -7.20 11.47 5.82
CA ILE A 23 -8.26 12.00 4.95
C ILE A 23 -9.48 11.09 4.99
N LEU A 24 -9.30 9.77 4.86
CA LEU A 24 -10.39 8.81 4.94
C LEU A 24 -11.08 8.82 6.30
N PHE A 25 -10.32 8.99 7.39
CA PHE A 25 -10.90 9.13 8.72
C PHE A 25 -11.78 10.38 8.82
N GLY A 26 -11.30 11.53 8.33
CA GLY A 26 -12.07 12.78 8.30
C GLY A 26 -13.32 12.68 7.43
N LEU A 27 -13.23 12.04 6.26
CA LEU A 27 -14.38 11.79 5.39
C LEU A 27 -15.41 10.87 6.04
N ASN A 28 -14.97 9.77 6.66
CA ASN A 28 -15.87 8.87 7.39
C ASN A 28 -16.60 9.60 8.51
N TRP A 29 -15.89 10.46 9.25
CA TRP A 29 -16.49 11.28 10.28
C TRP A 29 -17.55 12.23 9.70
N LEU A 30 -17.22 12.93 8.61
CA LEU A 30 -18.11 13.91 7.98
C LEU A 30 -19.37 13.25 7.38
N LEU A 31 -19.23 12.08 6.77
CA LEU A 31 -20.34 11.34 6.17
C LEU A 31 -21.11 10.49 7.20
N GLY A 32 -20.63 10.38 8.45
CA GLY A 32 -21.21 9.48 9.46
C GLY A 32 -21.19 8.01 9.04
N SER A 33 -20.29 7.66 8.10
CA SER A 33 -20.19 6.33 7.51
C SER A 33 -18.93 5.62 8.02
N ASN A 34 -18.83 4.33 7.71
CA ASN A 34 -17.70 3.49 8.07
C ASN A 34 -17.16 2.74 6.83
N TYR A 35 -16.89 3.52 5.79
CA TYR A 35 -16.18 3.07 4.60
C TYR A 35 -14.82 2.51 4.99
N PHE A 36 -14.46 1.39 4.36
CA PHE A 36 -13.26 0.60 4.67
C PHE A 36 -13.18 0.07 6.10
N TYR A 37 -14.26 0.16 6.89
CA TYR A 37 -14.30 -0.28 8.29
C TYR A 37 -13.16 0.33 9.14
N ILE A 38 -12.87 1.61 8.92
CA ILE A 38 -11.74 2.30 9.58
C ILE A 38 -12.12 2.75 11.00
N MET A 39 -13.39 3.04 11.25
CA MET A 39 -13.85 3.53 12.55
C MET A 39 -14.26 2.40 13.49
N HIS A 40 -14.96 1.40 12.97
CA HIS A 40 -15.45 0.26 13.76
C HIS A 40 -15.47 -1.00 12.89
N LYS A 41 -15.41 -2.19 13.51
CA LYS A 41 -15.56 -3.44 12.77
C LYS A 41 -17.00 -3.63 12.28
N PRO A 42 -17.23 -4.34 11.16
CA PRO A 42 -18.57 -4.77 10.80
C PRO A 42 -19.16 -5.63 11.94
N PRO A 43 -20.48 -5.57 12.17
CA PRO A 43 -21.13 -6.39 13.20
C PRO A 43 -21.11 -7.90 12.89
N THR A 44 -20.66 -8.29 11.70
CA THR A 44 -20.50 -9.70 11.30
C THR A 44 -19.08 -10.18 11.53
N ALA A 45 -18.94 -11.42 12.00
CA ALA A 45 -17.65 -12.08 12.17
C ALA A 45 -16.84 -11.99 10.87
N SER A 46 -15.64 -11.42 10.94
CA SER A 46 -14.80 -11.17 9.77
C SER A 46 -13.33 -11.43 10.08
N LEU A 47 -12.49 -11.53 9.04
CA LEU A 47 -11.03 -11.65 9.19
C LEU A 47 -10.43 -10.54 10.08
N LEU A 48 -11.08 -9.37 10.14
CA LEU A 48 -10.67 -8.25 10.98
C LEU A 48 -10.71 -8.59 12.48
N ASP A 49 -11.50 -9.58 12.90
CA ASP A 49 -11.57 -10.00 14.31
C ASP A 49 -10.27 -10.65 14.79
N TYR A 50 -9.55 -11.33 13.89
CA TYR A 50 -8.25 -11.94 14.19
C TYR A 50 -7.12 -10.91 14.31
N PHE A 51 -7.28 -9.72 13.72
CA PHE A 51 -6.25 -8.69 13.69
C PHE A 51 -6.20 -7.81 14.95
N GLY A 52 -7.06 -8.07 15.95
CA GLY A 52 -7.05 -7.37 17.23
C GLY A 52 -8.02 -6.18 17.33
N PRO A 53 -8.10 -5.51 18.50
CA PRO A 53 -9.03 -4.40 18.72
C PRO A 53 -8.66 -3.18 17.86
N TRP A 54 -9.62 -2.28 17.67
CA TRP A 54 -9.33 -0.97 17.09
C TRP A 54 -8.31 -0.23 17.99
N PRO A 55 -7.28 0.45 17.44
CA PRO A 55 -6.95 0.65 16.02
C PRO A 55 -5.94 -0.37 15.45
N TRP A 56 -5.56 -1.43 16.18
CA TRP A 56 -4.47 -2.33 15.77
C TRP A 56 -4.72 -3.07 14.46
N TYR A 57 -5.97 -3.47 14.19
CA TYR A 57 -6.26 -4.14 12.92
C TYR A 57 -6.04 -3.23 11.71
N LEU A 58 -6.15 -1.90 11.86
CA LEU A 58 -5.87 -0.94 10.77
C LEU A 58 -4.41 -0.98 10.39
N ILE A 59 -3.52 -1.01 11.38
CA ILE A 59 -2.08 -1.12 11.19
C ILE A 59 -1.75 -2.47 10.52
N VAL A 60 -2.37 -3.56 10.96
CA VAL A 60 -2.19 -4.88 10.33
C VAL A 60 -2.66 -4.86 8.87
N CYS A 61 -3.79 -4.23 8.57
CA CYS A 61 -4.28 -4.06 7.20
C CYS A 61 -3.32 -3.22 6.34
N GLU A 62 -2.72 -2.18 6.91
CA GLU A 62 -1.73 -1.33 6.24
C GLU A 62 -0.46 -2.13 5.88
N PHE A 63 0.07 -2.90 6.84
CA PHE A 63 1.19 -3.80 6.59
C PHE A 63 0.86 -4.89 5.57
N LEU A 64 -0.34 -5.45 5.62
CA LEU A 64 -0.78 -6.47 4.66
C LEU A 64 -0.88 -5.88 3.25
N ALA A 65 -1.41 -4.66 3.10
CA ALA A 65 -1.47 -3.96 1.82
C ALA A 65 -0.06 -3.70 1.26
N LEU A 66 0.87 -3.26 2.10
CA LEU A 66 2.28 -3.07 1.72
C LEU A 66 2.94 -4.39 1.30
N LEU A 67 2.66 -5.49 2.03
CA LEU A 67 3.18 -6.82 1.71
C LEU A 67 2.65 -7.31 0.36
N ILE A 68 1.35 -7.17 0.11
CA ILE A 68 0.73 -7.52 -1.19
C ILE A 68 1.33 -6.66 -2.31
N PHE A 69 1.47 -5.35 -2.10
CA PHE A 69 2.09 -4.46 -3.06
C PHE A 69 3.53 -4.89 -3.38
N TRP A 70 4.31 -5.26 -2.38
CA TRP A 70 5.67 -5.77 -2.54
C TRP A 70 5.70 -7.11 -3.30
N LEU A 71 4.80 -8.04 -2.97
CA LEU A 71 4.65 -9.33 -3.65
C LEU A 71 4.25 -9.16 -5.12
N VAL A 72 3.37 -8.21 -5.44
CA VAL A 72 2.96 -7.89 -6.81
C VAL A 72 4.08 -7.18 -7.58
N TYR A 73 4.89 -6.35 -6.90
CA TYR A 73 6.01 -5.63 -7.52
C TYR A 73 7.19 -6.55 -7.91
N LEU A 74 7.44 -7.61 -7.13
CA LEU A 74 8.50 -8.60 -7.35
C LEU A 74 8.52 -9.22 -8.78
N PRO A 75 7.42 -9.80 -9.31
CA PRO A 75 7.40 -10.43 -10.63
C PRO A 75 7.42 -9.43 -11.80
N LEU A 76 7.20 -8.14 -11.57
CA LEU A 76 7.26 -7.09 -12.60
C LEU A 76 8.70 -6.61 -12.89
N HIS A 77 9.68 -7.05 -12.12
CA HIS A 77 11.07 -6.56 -12.24
C HIS A 77 11.88 -7.17 -13.41
N PRO A 78 11.65 -8.40 -13.93
CA PRO A 78 12.45 -8.94 -15.02
C PRO A 78 11.67 -9.14 -16.32
N LEU A 79 11.27 -8.07 -17.01
CA LEU A 79 10.95 -8.11 -18.45
C LEU A 79 11.60 -6.96 -19.24
N ARG A 80 12.79 -6.54 -18.80
CA ARG A 80 13.63 -5.63 -19.60
C ARG A 80 14.96 -6.26 -19.96
N SER A 81 14.91 -7.44 -20.59
CA SER A 81 15.92 -7.82 -21.55
C SER A 81 15.79 -6.87 -22.73
N ARG A 82 16.64 -5.84 -22.79
CA ARG A 82 16.95 -5.19 -24.07
C ARG A 82 18.06 -6.01 -24.71
N PRO A 83 17.80 -6.73 -25.82
CA PRO A 83 18.88 -7.15 -26.70
C PRO A 83 19.67 -5.90 -27.14
N GLY A 84 20.98 -6.06 -27.20
CA GLY A 84 21.97 -5.00 -27.23
C GLY A 84 21.83 -3.95 -28.32
N VAL A 85 22.44 -2.82 -28.01
CA VAL A 85 22.81 -1.71 -28.89
C VAL A 85 23.78 -2.19 -29.99
N SER A 86 23.78 -1.45 -31.10
CA SER A 86 24.77 -1.35 -32.18
C SER A 86 24.94 -2.54 -33.13
N ALA A 87 24.13 -2.55 -34.18
CA ALA A 87 24.65 -2.73 -35.54
C ALA A 87 24.38 -1.42 -36.30
N ASP A 88 25.06 -0.36 -35.88
CA ASP A 88 25.21 0.84 -36.70
C ASP A 88 26.34 0.57 -37.69
N SER A 89 26.12 1.09 -38.89
CA SER A 89 27.04 1.32 -39.99
C SER A 89 28.53 1.41 -39.64
N SER A 90 29.36 0.68 -40.39
CA SER A 90 30.67 1.06 -40.98
C SER A 90 31.37 -0.15 -41.58
#